data_AF-A0A2J8WJX4-F1
#
_entry.id   AF-A0A2J8WJX4-F1
#
_cell.length_a   1.000
_cell.length_b   1.000
_cell.length_c   1.000
_cell.angle_alpha   90.00
_cell.angle_beta   90.00
_cell.angle_gamma   90.00
#
_symmetry.space_group_name_H-M   'P 1'
#
loop_
_entity.id
_entity.type
_entity.pdbx_description
1 polymer ?
#
loop_
_entity_poly.entity_id
_entity_poly.type
_entity_poly.pdbx_seq_one_letter_code
_entity_poly.pdbx_strand_id
1 'polypeptide(L)'
;MWLEVFTTFLSFATGACSGLKVTVPSHTVHGVRGQALYLPVHYGFHTPASDIQIIWLFERPHTMPKYLLGSVNKSVVPDLEYQHKFTMMPPNASLLINPLQFPDEGNYIVKVNIQGNGTVSASQKIQVTVDDPVTKPVVQIHPPSGAVEYVGNMTLTCQVEGGTRLAYQWLKNGRPVHTSSTYSFSPQNNTLHIAPVTKEDIGNYSCLVRNPVSEMESDIIMPIIYYGPYGLQVNSDKGLKVGEVFTVDLGEAILFDCSADSYPPNTYSWIRRTDNTTYIIKHGPRLEVASEKVAQKTMDYVCCAYNNITGRQDETHFTVIITSVGLEKLAQKGKSLSPLASITGISLFLIISMCLLFLWKKYQPYKGQKQNTGKLKHFQAMKMLWMTSEYMNLLLFQMLLVFPGSQAGLFQPLIVYQGKICTVQYMKLFSTSLPSSKTIQSELSRANRYIRVKF
;
A
#
# COMPACT_ATOMS: atom_id res chain seq x y z
N MET A 1 -54.11 -28.24 6.59
CA MET A 1 -53.71 -29.49 7.27
C MET A 1 -52.63 -29.09 8.27
N TRP A 2 -53.01 -28.36 9.32
CA TRP A 2 -53.50 -28.90 10.60
C TRP A 2 -52.38 -29.61 11.37
N LEU A 3 -51.58 -28.82 12.06
CA LEU A 3 -51.00 -28.95 13.40
C LEU A 3 -49.97 -27.80 13.50
N GLU A 4 -49.75 -27.21 14.68
CA GLU A 4 -48.84 -26.07 14.96
C GLU A 4 -49.43 -24.65 15.07
N VAL A 5 -50.76 -24.48 15.24
CA VAL A 5 -51.36 -23.16 15.59
C VAL A 5 -52.19 -23.21 16.89
N PHE A 6 -52.10 -24.27 17.68
CA PHE A 6 -52.93 -24.40 18.89
C PHE A 6 -52.15 -24.98 20.08
N THR A 7 -51.23 -24.20 20.65
CA THR A 7 -50.79 -24.33 22.05
C THR A 7 -49.97 -23.10 22.47
N THR A 8 -50.60 -21.93 22.58
CA THR A 8 -50.05 -20.80 23.36
C THR A 8 -51.14 -19.80 23.75
N PHE A 9 -52.28 -20.30 24.23
CA PHE A 9 -53.26 -19.50 24.94
C PHE A 9 -53.86 -20.37 26.05
N LEU A 10 -53.28 -20.25 27.25
CA LEU A 10 -53.76 -20.57 28.61
C LEU A 10 -52.48 -20.73 29.46
N SER A 11 -51.96 -19.67 30.08
CA SER A 11 -52.38 -19.31 31.43
C SER A 11 -51.80 -17.93 31.80
N PHE A 12 -52.52 -16.87 31.40
CA PHE A 12 -52.45 -15.60 32.11
C PHE A 12 -53.21 -15.75 33.44
N ALA A 13 -52.53 -16.26 34.45
CA ALA A 13 -52.89 -16.13 35.87
C ALA A 13 -51.75 -16.68 36.75
N THR A 14 -50.55 -16.14 36.62
CA THR A 14 -49.61 -16.12 37.75
C THR A 14 -49.52 -14.67 38.17
N GLY A 15 -49.99 -14.41 39.40
CA GLY A 15 -50.22 -13.06 39.89
C GLY A 15 -49.01 -12.16 39.65
N ALA A 16 -49.27 -10.96 39.14
CA ALA A 16 -48.29 -9.88 39.17
C ALA A 16 -47.86 -9.74 40.64
N CYS A 17 -46.64 -10.23 40.94
CA CYS A 17 -46.06 -10.11 42.26
C CYS A 17 -45.95 -8.60 42.52
N SER A 18 -46.88 -8.08 43.32
CA SER A 18 -47.04 -6.66 43.63
C SER A 18 -45.99 -6.24 44.65
N GLY A 19 -44.73 -6.56 44.36
CA GLY A 19 -43.59 -6.38 45.23
C GLY A 19 -42.79 -5.13 44.89
N LEU A 20 -42.08 -4.61 45.89
CA LEU A 20 -41.06 -3.58 45.74
C LEU A 20 -39.92 -4.12 44.86
N LYS A 21 -39.64 -3.45 43.75
CA LYS A 21 -38.51 -3.76 42.87
C LYS A 21 -37.44 -2.69 43.01
N VAL A 22 -36.20 -3.09 43.30
CA VAL A 22 -35.02 -2.21 43.34
C VAL A 22 -34.05 -2.66 42.25
N THR A 23 -33.56 -1.73 41.43
CA THR A 23 -32.67 -1.97 40.31
C THR A 23 -31.40 -1.15 40.49
N VAL A 24 -30.24 -1.79 40.36
CA VAL A 24 -28.91 -1.19 40.42
C VAL A 24 -28.04 -1.76 39.28
N PRO A 25 -26.83 -1.22 39.02
CA PRO A 25 -25.89 -1.80 38.06
C PRO A 25 -25.60 -3.27 38.35
N SER A 26 -25.68 -4.12 37.31
CA SER A 26 -25.43 -5.57 37.42
C SER A 26 -23.95 -5.94 37.44
N HIS A 27 -23.07 -5.02 37.06
CA HIS A 27 -21.62 -5.20 36.97
C HIS A 27 -20.89 -4.32 37.99
N THR A 28 -19.60 -4.60 38.18
CA THR A 28 -18.72 -3.75 39.01
C THR A 28 -18.65 -2.35 38.40
N VAL A 29 -18.86 -1.34 39.24
CA VAL A 29 -18.75 0.07 38.84
C VAL A 29 -17.30 0.52 39.08
N HIS A 30 -16.64 0.96 38.02
CA HIS A 30 -15.27 1.46 38.08
C HIS A 30 -15.29 2.99 38.13
N GLY A 31 -14.62 3.56 39.12
CA GLY A 31 -14.52 5.02 39.26
C GLY A 31 -13.07 5.50 39.22
N VAL A 32 -12.88 6.74 38.78
CA VAL A 32 -11.56 7.38 38.70
C VAL A 32 -11.26 8.07 40.03
N ARG A 33 -10.07 7.82 40.59
CA ARG A 33 -9.64 8.48 41.83
C ARG A 33 -9.70 10.01 41.70
N GLY A 34 -10.18 10.67 42.75
CA GLY A 34 -10.34 12.12 42.83
C GLY A 34 -11.60 12.65 42.15
N GLN A 35 -12.25 11.88 41.29
CA GLN A 35 -13.50 12.28 40.63
C GLN A 35 -14.73 11.87 41.45
N ALA A 36 -15.88 12.48 41.16
CA ALA A 36 -17.14 12.07 41.75
C ALA A 36 -17.67 10.80 41.07
N LEU A 37 -18.23 9.87 41.84
CA LEU A 37 -18.84 8.64 41.34
C LEU A 37 -20.33 8.62 41.66
N TYR A 38 -21.14 8.38 40.63
CA TYR A 38 -22.60 8.29 40.74
C TYR A 38 -23.06 6.83 40.66
N LEU A 39 -23.76 6.37 41.69
CA LEU A 39 -24.36 5.03 41.76
C LEU A 39 -25.88 5.14 41.56
N PRO A 40 -26.38 4.84 40.33
CA PRO A 40 -27.80 4.96 40.04
C PRO A 40 -28.60 3.85 40.71
N VAL A 41 -29.69 4.22 41.35
CA VAL A 41 -30.66 3.28 41.94
C VAL A 41 -32.06 3.72 41.56
N HIS A 42 -32.80 2.78 40.98
CA HIS A 42 -34.22 2.93 40.65
C HIS A 42 -35.04 1.96 41.48
N TYR A 43 -36.13 2.44 42.07
CA TYR A 43 -37.07 1.58 42.77
C TYR A 43 -38.51 1.89 42.36
N GLY A 44 -39.36 0.87 42.39
CA GLY A 44 -40.77 0.97 42.00
C GLY A 44 -41.63 0.02 42.81
N PHE A 45 -42.87 0.44 43.06
CA PHE A 45 -43.86 -0.28 43.87
C PHE A 45 -45.27 0.10 43.40
N HIS A 46 -46.24 -0.78 43.63
CA HIS A 46 -47.62 -0.63 43.12
C HIS A 46 -48.66 -0.30 44.20
N THR A 47 -48.25 -0.24 45.47
CA THR A 47 -49.12 0.06 46.61
C THR A 47 -48.97 1.53 47.03
N PRO A 48 -50.00 2.18 47.60
CA PRO A 48 -49.84 3.50 48.20
C PRO A 48 -48.87 3.42 49.39
N ALA A 49 -47.86 4.30 49.40
CA ALA A 49 -46.87 4.41 50.48
C ALA A 49 -47.25 5.56 51.42
N SER A 50 -47.23 5.31 52.73
CA SER A 50 -47.27 6.35 53.77
C SER A 50 -45.89 6.96 53.97
N ASP A 51 -44.85 6.11 54.01
CA ASP A 51 -43.47 6.51 54.27
C ASP A 51 -42.49 5.68 53.44
N ILE A 52 -41.40 6.32 53.02
CA ILE A 52 -40.30 5.67 52.31
C ILE A 52 -39.02 5.94 53.07
N GLN A 53 -38.35 4.86 53.46
CA GLN A 53 -37.02 4.88 54.06
C GLN A 53 -36.00 4.26 53.12
N ILE A 54 -34.91 4.97 52.87
CA ILE A 54 -33.78 4.50 52.07
C ILE A 54 -32.55 4.50 52.98
N ILE A 55 -31.76 3.44 52.97
CA ILE A 55 -30.54 3.30 53.77
C ILE A 55 -29.39 2.87 52.88
N TRP A 56 -28.25 3.54 53.00
CA TRP A 56 -26.99 3.10 52.41
C TRP A 56 -26.05 2.56 53.47
N LEU A 57 -25.49 1.39 53.20
CA LEU A 57 -24.44 0.76 53.97
C LEU A 57 -23.20 0.57 53.09
N PHE A 58 -22.01 0.66 53.67
CA PHE A 58 -20.74 0.36 53.02
C PHE A 58 -20.05 -0.81 53.69
N GLU A 59 -19.63 -1.79 52.92
CA GLU A 59 -18.98 -3.01 53.38
C GLU A 59 -17.69 -3.21 52.59
N ARG A 60 -16.54 -3.16 53.27
CA ARG A 60 -15.28 -3.64 52.70
C ARG A 60 -15.21 -5.16 52.78
N PRO A 61 -14.45 -5.83 51.89
CA PRO A 61 -14.23 -7.27 51.98
C PRO A 61 -13.84 -7.70 53.40
N HIS A 62 -14.53 -8.70 53.95
CA HIS A 62 -14.30 -9.26 55.29
C HIS A 62 -14.55 -8.30 56.47
N THR A 63 -15.27 -7.19 56.28
CA THR A 63 -15.65 -6.27 57.36
C THR A 63 -17.16 -6.22 57.55
N MET A 64 -17.62 -5.75 58.71
CA MET A 64 -19.04 -5.49 58.91
C MET A 64 -19.52 -4.25 58.11
N PRO A 65 -20.75 -4.26 57.58
CA PRO A 65 -21.32 -3.09 56.93
C PRO A 65 -21.43 -1.91 57.88
N LYS A 66 -20.89 -0.77 57.47
CA LYS A 66 -21.01 0.53 58.15
C LYS A 66 -22.22 1.30 57.60
N TYR A 67 -22.91 2.03 58.47
CA TYR A 67 -23.96 2.95 58.05
C TYR A 67 -23.33 4.19 57.42
N LEU A 68 -23.83 4.60 56.25
CA LEU A 68 -23.36 5.82 55.58
C LEU A 68 -24.33 6.97 55.80
N LEU A 69 -25.57 6.75 55.39
CA LEU A 69 -26.64 7.73 55.41
C LEU A 69 -27.98 7.02 55.17
N GLY A 70 -29.06 7.70 55.53
CA GLY A 70 -30.41 7.28 55.19
C GLY A 70 -31.29 8.46 54.84
N SER A 71 -32.48 8.19 54.33
CA SER A 71 -33.51 9.19 54.08
C SER A 71 -34.85 8.67 54.56
N VAL A 72 -35.63 9.51 55.22
CA VAL A 72 -37.04 9.27 55.55
C VAL A 72 -37.82 10.47 55.05
N ASN A 73 -38.87 10.25 54.26
CA ASN A 73 -39.73 11.32 53.72
C ASN A 73 -38.93 12.47 53.07
N LYS A 74 -37.91 12.10 52.27
CA LYS A 74 -36.95 12.99 51.57
C LYS A 74 -35.96 13.75 52.47
N SER A 75 -36.08 13.64 53.80
CA SER A 75 -35.10 14.19 54.73
C SER A 75 -33.93 13.23 54.87
N VAL A 76 -32.75 13.65 54.42
CA VAL A 76 -31.52 12.85 54.47
C VAL A 76 -30.85 13.02 55.84
N VAL A 77 -30.50 11.92 56.47
CA VAL A 77 -29.76 11.83 57.74
C VAL A 77 -28.45 11.12 57.47
N PRO A 78 -27.34 11.85 57.28
CA PRO A 78 -26.03 11.25 57.11
C PRO A 78 -25.41 10.83 58.45
N ASP A 79 -24.51 9.85 58.41
CA ASP A 79 -23.55 9.64 59.49
C ASP A 79 -22.58 10.83 59.53
N LEU A 80 -22.31 11.37 60.72
CA LEU A 80 -21.44 12.52 60.91
C LEU A 80 -20.00 12.26 60.42
N GLU A 81 -19.53 11.01 60.48
CA GLU A 81 -18.22 10.62 59.94
C GLU A 81 -18.14 10.83 58.42
N TYR A 82 -19.27 10.70 57.72
CA TYR A 82 -19.31 10.65 56.26
C TYR A 82 -20.13 11.76 55.58
N GLN A 83 -20.64 12.73 56.35
CA GLN A 83 -21.56 13.77 55.88
C GLN A 83 -21.08 14.61 54.68
N HIS A 84 -19.76 14.74 54.50
CA HIS A 84 -19.16 15.51 53.40
C HIS A 84 -18.75 14.66 52.19
N LYS A 85 -18.87 13.33 52.31
CA LYS A 85 -18.36 12.36 51.33
C LYS A 85 -19.48 11.77 50.47
N PHE A 86 -20.61 11.48 51.11
CA PHE A 86 -21.74 10.82 50.48
C PHE A 86 -22.94 11.75 50.43
N THR A 87 -23.60 11.79 49.27
CA THR A 87 -24.83 12.54 49.08
C THR A 87 -25.88 11.65 48.44
N MET A 88 -27.05 11.53 49.07
CA MET A 88 -28.22 10.88 48.47
C MET A 88 -29.05 11.92 47.71
N MET A 89 -29.71 11.52 46.62
CA MET A 89 -30.58 12.40 45.83
C MET A 89 -32.06 11.97 45.84
N PRO A 90 -32.82 12.19 46.93
CA PRO A 90 -34.24 11.88 46.97
C PRO A 90 -35.03 12.56 45.82
N PRO A 91 -36.04 11.90 45.24
CA PRO A 91 -36.59 10.60 45.60
C PRO A 91 -35.82 9.41 45.01
N ASN A 92 -34.81 9.63 44.18
CA ASN A 92 -34.07 8.55 43.54
C ASN A 92 -33.09 7.99 44.57
N ALA A 93 -33.14 6.71 44.92
CA ALA A 93 -32.29 6.12 45.98
C ALA A 93 -30.78 6.11 45.65
N SER A 94 -30.35 6.89 44.67
CA SER A 94 -29.01 6.96 44.12
C SER A 94 -28.04 7.67 45.06
N LEU A 95 -26.79 7.25 45.00
CA LEU A 95 -25.70 7.74 45.85
C LEU A 95 -24.65 8.46 45.01
N LEU A 96 -24.22 9.63 45.46
CA LEU A 96 -23.05 10.32 44.96
C LEU A 96 -21.92 10.19 45.98
N ILE A 97 -20.74 9.77 45.51
CA ILE A 97 -19.50 9.70 46.27
C ILE A 97 -18.56 10.77 45.74
N ASN A 98 -18.13 11.73 46.56
CA ASN A 98 -17.25 12.80 46.08
C ASN A 98 -16.33 13.35 47.20
N PRO A 99 -14.99 13.37 47.01
CA PRO A 99 -14.22 12.77 45.90
C PRO A 99 -13.99 11.28 46.11
N LEU A 100 -13.96 10.46 45.06
CA LEU A 100 -13.65 9.03 45.17
C LEU A 100 -12.17 8.78 45.50
N GLN A 101 -11.88 7.85 46.40
CA GLN A 101 -10.52 7.50 46.86
C GLN A 101 -10.40 5.98 47.08
N PHE A 102 -9.18 5.43 47.07
CA PHE A 102 -8.95 3.98 47.25
C PHE A 102 -9.64 3.35 48.47
N PRO A 103 -9.72 4.01 49.66
CA PRO A 103 -10.44 3.43 50.80
C PRO A 103 -11.95 3.25 50.60
N ASP A 104 -12.52 3.88 49.56
CA ASP A 104 -13.94 3.79 49.19
C ASP A 104 -14.24 2.56 48.32
N GLU A 105 -13.23 1.77 47.94
CA GLU A 105 -13.40 0.51 47.21
C GLU A 105 -14.10 -0.53 48.10
N GLY A 106 -15.17 -1.15 47.59
CA GLY A 106 -15.96 -2.11 48.34
C GLY A 106 -17.40 -2.26 47.85
N ASN A 107 -18.24 -2.83 48.71
CA ASN A 107 -19.64 -3.09 48.43
C ASN A 107 -20.52 -1.99 49.03
N TYR A 108 -21.34 -1.36 48.17
CA TYR A 108 -22.36 -0.40 48.58
C TYR A 108 -23.72 -1.08 48.54
N ILE A 109 -24.41 -1.09 49.68
CA ILE A 109 -25.67 -1.82 49.86
C ILE A 109 -26.77 -0.80 50.06
N VAL A 110 -27.74 -0.79 49.14
CA VAL A 110 -28.95 0.03 49.26
C VAL A 110 -30.09 -0.83 49.80
N LYS A 111 -30.75 -0.35 50.85
CA LYS A 111 -31.97 -0.94 51.39
C LYS A 111 -33.10 0.08 51.24
N VAL A 112 -34.18 -0.33 50.59
CA VAL A 112 -35.40 0.47 50.43
C VAL A 112 -36.50 -0.21 51.21
N ASN A 113 -37.07 0.51 52.17
CA ASN A 113 -38.20 0.10 52.99
C ASN A 113 -39.38 1.02 52.67
N ILE A 114 -40.55 0.42 52.39
CA ILE A 114 -41.78 1.16 52.12
C ILE A 114 -42.84 0.71 53.10
N GLN A 115 -43.42 1.69 53.79
CA GLN A 115 -44.54 1.50 54.69
C GLN A 115 -45.82 1.94 53.97
N GLY A 116 -46.86 1.09 54.03
CA GLY A 116 -48.18 1.33 53.44
C GLY A 116 -49.20 0.41 54.10
N ASN A 117 -49.92 -0.40 53.31
CA ASN A 117 -50.83 -1.45 53.83
C ASN A 117 -50.11 -2.68 54.43
N GLY A 118 -48.85 -2.50 54.81
CA GLY A 118 -47.84 -3.51 55.14
C GLY A 118 -46.45 -2.91 54.97
N THR A 119 -45.41 -3.58 55.47
CA THR A 119 -44.02 -3.16 55.25
C THR A 119 -43.37 -4.07 54.22
N VAL A 120 -42.87 -3.49 53.13
CA VAL A 120 -42.09 -4.21 52.11
C VAL A 120 -40.67 -3.67 52.08
N SER A 121 -39.69 -4.56 51.97
CA SER A 121 -38.28 -4.19 51.91
C SER A 121 -37.57 -4.91 50.77
N ALA A 122 -36.60 -4.23 50.17
CA ALA A 122 -35.73 -4.79 49.16
C ALA A 122 -34.30 -4.26 49.37
N SER A 123 -33.31 -5.12 49.14
CA SER A 123 -31.90 -4.79 49.31
C SER A 123 -31.13 -5.20 48.09
N GLN A 124 -30.20 -4.36 47.64
CA GLN A 124 -29.33 -4.66 46.52
C GLN A 124 -27.91 -4.18 46.79
N LYS A 125 -26.91 -4.88 46.21
CA LYS A 125 -25.48 -4.62 46.41
C LYS A 125 -24.84 -4.16 45.10
N ILE A 126 -23.98 -3.15 45.18
CA ILE A 126 -23.15 -2.62 44.09
C ILE A 126 -21.69 -2.79 44.48
N GLN A 127 -20.88 -3.39 43.62
CA GLN A 127 -19.43 -3.45 43.80
C GLN A 127 -18.79 -2.23 43.14
N VAL A 128 -17.95 -1.52 43.89
CA VAL A 128 -17.23 -0.33 43.41
C VAL A 128 -15.74 -0.56 43.52
N THR A 129 -15.01 -0.21 42.48
CA THR A 129 -13.55 -0.19 42.47
C THR A 129 -13.04 1.19 42.07
N VAL A 130 -11.86 1.55 42.56
CA VAL A 130 -11.27 2.88 42.34
C VAL A 130 -9.95 2.74 41.60
N ASP A 131 -9.85 3.32 40.41
CA ASP A 131 -8.70 3.22 39.52
C ASP A 131 -8.02 4.57 39.30
N ASP A 132 -6.69 4.54 39.15
CA ASP A 132 -5.94 5.65 38.54
C ASP A 132 -5.83 5.40 37.03
N PRO A 133 -6.04 6.41 36.15
CA PRO A 133 -5.92 6.25 34.71
C PRO A 133 -4.50 5.82 34.28
N VAL A 134 -4.42 5.09 33.18
CA VAL A 134 -3.16 4.61 32.60
C VAL A 134 -2.38 5.79 32.02
N THR A 135 -1.12 5.94 32.42
CA THR A 135 -0.17 6.90 31.81
C THR A 135 0.38 6.37 30.48
N LYS A 136 0.88 7.25 29.61
CA LYS A 136 1.45 6.85 28.30
C LYS A 136 2.55 5.77 28.46
N PRO A 137 2.40 4.59 27.84
CA PRO A 137 3.42 3.55 27.91
C PRO A 137 4.67 3.88 27.09
N VAL A 138 5.83 3.42 27.57
CA VAL A 138 7.13 3.54 26.90
C VAL A 138 7.68 2.13 26.67
N VAL A 139 8.16 1.87 25.45
CA VAL A 139 8.77 0.59 25.10
C VAL A 139 10.29 0.68 25.09
N GLN A 140 10.93 -0.25 25.79
CA GLN A 140 12.37 -0.48 25.79
C GLN A 140 12.71 -1.72 24.97
N ILE A 141 13.80 -1.64 24.19
CA ILE A 141 14.26 -2.72 23.30
C ILE A 141 15.62 -3.22 23.80
N HIS A 142 15.77 -4.54 23.89
CA HIS A 142 17.05 -5.17 24.21
C HIS A 142 17.34 -6.35 23.27
N PRO A 143 18.52 -6.42 22.63
CA PRO A 143 19.56 -5.37 22.60
C PRO A 143 19.15 -4.16 21.73
N PRO A 144 19.56 -2.93 22.07
CA PRO A 144 19.24 -1.73 21.29
C PRO A 144 19.96 -1.69 19.93
N SER A 145 21.07 -2.43 19.78
CA SER A 145 21.82 -2.55 18.53
C SER A 145 21.12 -3.44 17.49
N GLY A 146 20.02 -4.11 17.84
CA GLY A 146 19.40 -5.13 16.99
C GLY A 146 20.02 -6.51 17.14
N ALA A 147 19.44 -7.48 16.45
CA ALA A 147 19.78 -8.90 16.55
C ALA A 147 19.99 -9.53 15.17
N VAL A 148 20.88 -10.53 15.10
CA VAL A 148 21.18 -11.29 13.88
C VAL A 148 20.21 -12.46 13.76
N GLU A 149 19.61 -12.62 12.59
CA GLU A 149 18.65 -13.70 12.30
C GLU A 149 19.21 -15.11 12.59
N TYR A 150 18.37 -15.95 13.20
CA TYR A 150 18.64 -17.32 13.67
C TYR A 150 19.69 -17.44 14.79
N VAL A 151 20.34 -16.35 15.19
CA VAL A 151 21.43 -16.34 16.18
C VAL A 151 21.05 -15.54 17.42
N GLY A 152 20.49 -14.34 17.22
CA GLY A 152 20.14 -13.41 18.26
C GLY A 152 18.72 -13.57 18.77
N ASN A 153 18.50 -13.06 19.98
CA ASN A 153 17.19 -12.93 20.60
C ASN A 153 16.90 -11.44 20.85
N MET A 154 15.62 -11.11 20.99
CA MET A 154 15.19 -9.74 21.25
C MET A 154 14.10 -9.72 22.31
N THR A 155 14.14 -8.71 23.16
CA THR A 155 13.19 -8.50 24.24
C THR A 155 12.65 -7.09 24.15
N LEU A 156 11.32 -6.97 24.09
CA LEU A 156 10.60 -5.70 24.10
C LEU A 156 9.87 -5.59 25.44
N THR A 157 10.13 -4.55 26.22
CA THR A 157 9.52 -4.34 27.54
C THR A 157 8.72 -3.06 27.55
N CYS A 158 7.46 -3.16 27.94
CA CYS A 158 6.52 -2.06 28.05
C CYS A 158 6.42 -1.59 29.51
N GLN A 159 6.66 -0.30 29.72
CA GLN A 159 6.65 0.34 31.05
C GLN A 159 5.62 1.47 31.07
N VAL A 160 4.90 1.60 32.19
CA VAL A 160 4.00 2.71 32.47
C VAL A 160 4.34 3.28 33.85
N GLU A 161 4.28 4.60 33.99
CA GLU A 161 4.59 5.29 35.26
C GLU A 161 3.42 5.25 36.25
N GLY A 162 2.19 5.21 35.75
CA GLY A 162 0.98 5.26 36.55
C GLY A 162 -0.19 4.47 35.95
N GLY A 163 -1.07 4.03 36.86
CA GLY A 163 -2.29 3.29 36.56
C GLY A 163 -2.46 2.08 37.48
N THR A 164 -3.70 1.61 37.61
CA THR A 164 -4.07 0.45 38.44
C THR A 164 -4.62 -0.69 37.61
N ARG A 165 -4.50 -1.94 38.09
CA ARG A 165 -5.08 -3.16 37.48
C ARG A 165 -4.77 -3.27 35.97
N LEU A 166 -3.51 -3.05 35.63
CA LEU A 166 -3.02 -2.95 34.26
C LEU A 166 -3.07 -4.29 33.54
N ALA A 167 -3.58 -4.27 32.31
CA ALA A 167 -3.51 -5.38 31.37
C ALA A 167 -2.74 -4.93 30.11
N TYR A 168 -1.73 -5.71 29.73
CA TYR A 168 -0.84 -5.43 28.61
C TYR A 168 -1.21 -6.28 27.39
N GLN A 169 -1.10 -5.69 26.20
CA GLN A 169 -1.25 -6.38 24.93
C GLN A 169 -0.24 -5.82 23.92
N TRP A 170 0.61 -6.70 23.41
CA TRP A 170 1.54 -6.35 22.34
C TRP A 170 0.85 -6.40 20.98
N LEU A 171 1.12 -5.39 20.16
CA LEU A 171 0.66 -5.30 18.79
C LEU A 171 1.88 -5.34 17.85
N LYS A 172 1.77 -6.08 16.75
CA LYS A 172 2.69 -6.04 15.62
C LYS A 172 1.89 -5.69 14.36
N ASN A 173 2.27 -4.61 13.70
CA ASN A 173 1.55 -4.05 12.55
C ASN A 173 0.06 -3.85 12.85
N GLY A 174 -0.25 -3.35 14.06
CA GLY A 174 -1.62 -3.11 14.55
C GLY A 174 -2.42 -4.35 14.93
N ARG A 175 -1.81 -5.55 14.95
CA ARG A 175 -2.50 -6.80 15.30
C ARG A 175 -1.94 -7.41 16.58
N PRO A 176 -2.79 -8.00 17.45
CA PRO A 176 -2.33 -8.70 18.65
C PRO A 176 -1.28 -9.78 18.34
N VAL A 177 -0.19 -9.75 19.09
CA VAL A 177 0.82 -10.81 19.07
C VAL A 177 0.35 -11.93 19.99
N HIS A 178 0.38 -13.16 19.48
CA HIS A 178 0.05 -14.36 20.25
C HIS A 178 1.29 -15.21 20.49
N THR A 179 1.26 -16.01 21.55
CA THR A 179 2.32 -16.94 21.87
C THR A 179 2.52 -17.92 20.71
N SER A 180 3.77 -18.17 20.35
CA SER A 180 4.16 -19.08 19.29
C SER A 180 5.49 -19.76 19.65
N SER A 181 6.07 -20.53 18.72
CA SER A 181 7.43 -21.04 18.88
C SER A 181 8.48 -19.93 18.97
N THR A 182 8.19 -18.75 18.43
CA THR A 182 9.11 -17.60 18.35
C THR A 182 8.78 -16.54 19.41
N TYR A 183 7.49 -16.36 19.72
CA TYR A 183 7.01 -15.34 20.65
C TYR A 183 6.62 -15.93 21.99
N SER A 184 7.16 -15.37 23.07
CA SER A 184 6.78 -15.69 24.44
C SER A 184 6.65 -14.41 25.27
N PHE A 185 5.89 -14.49 26.37
CA PHE A 185 5.56 -13.33 27.20
C PHE A 185 5.97 -13.57 28.65
N SER A 186 6.35 -12.49 29.35
CA SER A 186 6.42 -12.47 30.81
C SER A 186 5.05 -12.78 31.44
N PRO A 187 4.96 -13.21 32.71
CA PRO A 187 3.68 -13.51 33.38
C PRO A 187 2.65 -12.36 33.36
N GLN A 188 3.11 -11.11 33.39
CA GLN A 188 2.25 -9.91 33.32
C GLN A 188 1.97 -9.45 31.88
N ASN A 189 2.48 -10.16 30.87
CA ASN A 189 2.45 -9.81 29.45
C ASN A 189 3.07 -8.45 29.08
N ASN A 190 3.75 -7.77 30.01
CA ASN A 190 4.38 -6.49 29.76
C ASN A 190 5.71 -6.62 28.98
N THR A 191 6.29 -7.81 28.92
CA THR A 191 7.50 -8.11 28.15
C THR A 191 7.22 -9.17 27.09
N LEU A 192 7.61 -8.89 25.85
CA LEU A 192 7.60 -9.80 24.70
C LEU A 192 9.03 -10.25 24.39
N HIS A 193 9.27 -11.55 24.44
CA HIS A 193 10.51 -12.19 24.02
C HIS A 193 10.35 -12.80 22.62
N ILE A 194 11.30 -12.51 21.74
CA ILE A 194 11.39 -13.00 20.36
C ILE A 194 12.68 -13.82 20.27
N ALA A 195 12.57 -15.13 20.14
CA ALA A 195 13.72 -16.03 20.19
C ALA A 195 13.50 -17.32 19.37
N PRO A 196 14.39 -17.65 18.43
CA PRO A 196 15.35 -16.74 17.79
C PRO A 196 14.63 -15.72 16.90
N VAL A 197 15.25 -14.57 16.64
CA VAL A 197 14.69 -13.60 15.70
C VAL A 197 14.81 -14.10 14.25
N THR A 198 13.79 -13.82 13.44
CA THR A 198 13.82 -14.08 11.98
C THR A 198 13.45 -12.83 11.18
N LYS A 199 13.70 -12.84 9.87
CA LYS A 199 13.30 -11.75 8.97
C LYS A 199 11.80 -11.45 9.04
N GLU A 200 10.96 -12.46 9.29
CA GLU A 200 9.52 -12.30 9.42
C GLU A 200 9.13 -11.48 10.66
N ASP A 201 10.02 -11.32 11.65
CA ASP A 201 9.81 -10.50 12.84
C ASP A 201 9.92 -8.99 12.57
N ILE A 202 10.37 -8.58 11.39
CA ILE A 202 10.40 -7.16 11.01
C ILE A 202 8.97 -6.59 11.00
N GLY A 203 8.78 -5.47 11.69
CA GLY A 203 7.49 -4.80 11.75
C GLY A 203 7.44 -3.66 12.76
N ASN A 204 6.29 -2.99 12.76
CA ASN A 204 5.96 -1.93 13.71
C ASN A 204 5.36 -2.55 14.96
N TYR A 205 6.04 -2.42 16.09
CA TYR A 205 5.57 -2.90 17.38
C TYR A 205 5.05 -1.74 18.23
N SER A 206 3.97 -1.99 18.96
CA SER A 206 3.43 -1.09 19.98
C SER A 206 2.84 -1.90 21.13
N CYS A 207 2.71 -1.26 22.28
CA CYS A 207 2.15 -1.85 23.49
C CYS A 207 0.88 -1.11 23.88
N LEU A 208 -0.24 -1.82 23.91
CA LEU A 208 -1.52 -1.35 24.42
C LEU A 208 -1.64 -1.72 25.90
N VAL A 209 -1.87 -0.73 26.74
CA VAL A 209 -2.07 -0.90 28.18
C VAL A 209 -3.43 -0.36 28.56
N ARG A 210 -4.24 -1.18 29.23
CA ARG A 210 -5.60 -0.83 29.62
C ARG A 210 -5.88 -1.16 31.07
N ASN A 211 -6.81 -0.41 31.63
CA ASN A 211 -7.47 -0.71 32.88
C ASN A 211 -8.98 -0.45 32.74
N PRO A 212 -9.79 -0.66 33.79
CA PRO A 212 -11.23 -0.51 33.68
C PRO A 212 -11.74 0.91 33.35
N VAL A 213 -10.91 1.95 33.50
CA VAL A 213 -11.32 3.36 33.31
C VAL A 213 -10.62 4.06 32.13
N SER A 214 -9.58 3.44 31.55
CA SER A 214 -8.75 4.06 30.51
C SER A 214 -7.91 3.03 29.75
N GLU A 215 -7.49 3.41 28.55
CA GLU A 215 -6.61 2.63 27.68
C GLU A 215 -5.65 3.58 26.97
N MET A 216 -4.36 3.22 26.89
CA MET A 216 -3.31 3.99 26.23
C MET A 216 -2.38 3.06 25.44
N GLU A 217 -1.91 3.53 24.29
CA GLU A 217 -0.93 2.84 23.45
C GLU A 217 0.42 3.57 23.48
N SER A 218 1.52 2.81 23.44
CA SER A 218 2.86 3.35 23.29
C SER A 218 3.08 3.98 21.93
N ASP A 219 4.19 4.72 21.79
CA ASP A 219 4.69 5.05 20.46
C ASP A 219 5.09 3.77 19.69
N ILE A 220 5.02 3.83 18.36
CA ILE A 220 5.43 2.74 17.48
C ILE A 220 6.95 2.65 17.46
N ILE A 221 7.47 1.45 17.62
CA ILE A 221 8.89 1.12 17.50
C ILE A 221 9.12 0.08 16.39
N MET A 222 10.29 0.13 15.74
CA MET A 222 10.70 -0.88 14.76
C MET A 222 12.05 -1.46 15.18
N PRO A 223 12.08 -2.67 15.75
CA PRO A 223 13.32 -3.30 16.15
C PRO A 223 14.21 -3.65 14.94
N ILE A 224 15.52 -3.54 15.10
CA ILE A 224 16.49 -3.79 14.03
C ILE A 224 16.81 -5.29 13.98
N ILE A 225 16.60 -5.91 12.81
CA ILE A 225 16.95 -7.32 12.56
C ILE A 225 17.88 -7.38 11.35
N TYR A 226 19.05 -7.98 11.55
CA TYR A 226 20.03 -8.21 10.51
C TYR A 226 19.79 -9.56 9.84
N TYR A 227 19.60 -9.54 8.52
CA TYR A 227 19.17 -10.70 7.75
C TYR A 227 19.79 -10.71 6.34
N GLY A 228 19.72 -11.87 5.69
CA GLY A 228 20.18 -12.10 4.32
C GLY A 228 21.64 -12.57 4.22
N PRO A 229 22.14 -12.73 2.98
CA PRO A 229 21.45 -12.48 1.70
C PRO A 229 20.30 -13.47 1.40
N TYR A 230 19.23 -12.99 0.74
CA TYR A 230 18.11 -13.82 0.25
C TYR A 230 17.81 -13.54 -1.22
N GLY A 231 17.39 -14.59 -1.94
CA GLY A 231 16.83 -14.46 -3.29
C GLY A 231 17.83 -13.89 -4.30
N LEU A 232 19.10 -14.32 -4.22
CA LEU A 232 20.16 -13.86 -5.10
C LEU A 232 19.82 -14.12 -6.56
N GLN A 233 19.87 -13.06 -7.35
CA GLN A 233 19.52 -13.09 -8.76
C GLN A 233 20.48 -12.24 -9.58
N VAL A 234 20.80 -12.74 -10.78
CA VAL A 234 21.49 -11.99 -11.82
C VAL A 234 20.50 -11.65 -12.92
N ASN A 235 20.53 -10.37 -13.32
CA ASN A 235 19.76 -9.80 -14.42
C ASN A 235 20.71 -9.16 -15.43
N SER A 236 20.26 -8.97 -16.67
CA SER A 236 21.03 -8.33 -17.74
C SER A 236 20.19 -7.26 -18.43
N ASP A 237 20.84 -6.19 -18.91
CA ASP A 237 20.20 -5.12 -19.68
C ASP A 237 19.79 -5.57 -21.10
N LYS A 238 20.59 -6.46 -21.72
CA LYS A 238 20.40 -6.91 -23.11
C LYS A 238 20.35 -8.42 -23.28
N GLY A 239 20.88 -9.19 -22.32
CA GLY A 239 20.94 -10.64 -22.42
C GLY A 239 19.58 -11.30 -22.24
N LEU A 240 19.19 -12.17 -23.16
CA LEU A 240 17.98 -12.98 -23.03
C LEU A 240 18.26 -14.15 -22.08
N LYS A 241 17.57 -14.16 -20.93
CA LYS A 241 17.69 -15.19 -19.89
C LYS A 241 16.75 -16.36 -20.16
N VAL A 242 17.30 -17.57 -20.25
CA VAL A 242 16.54 -18.84 -20.28
C VAL A 242 17.15 -19.75 -19.23
N GLY A 243 16.47 -19.92 -18.09
CA GLY A 243 17.02 -20.59 -16.93
C GLY A 243 18.26 -19.86 -16.38
N GLU A 244 19.36 -20.59 -16.26
CA GLU A 244 20.67 -20.07 -15.81
C GLU A 244 21.58 -19.66 -17.00
N VAL A 245 21.03 -19.60 -18.22
CA VAL A 245 21.78 -19.26 -19.42
C VAL A 245 21.33 -17.90 -19.95
N PHE A 246 22.31 -17.02 -20.21
CA PHE A 246 22.12 -15.75 -20.89
C PHE A 246 22.63 -15.85 -22.33
N THR A 247 21.75 -15.58 -23.28
CA THR A 247 22.10 -15.48 -24.71
C THR A 247 22.28 -14.02 -25.10
N VAL A 248 23.37 -13.77 -25.82
CA VAL A 248 23.93 -12.45 -26.06
C VAL A 248 24.23 -12.28 -27.55
N ASP A 249 23.88 -11.13 -28.13
CA ASP A 249 24.27 -10.76 -29.48
C ASP A 249 25.70 -10.17 -29.53
N LEU A 250 26.42 -10.45 -30.61
CA LEU A 250 27.75 -9.88 -30.86
C LEU A 250 27.71 -8.35 -31.08
N GLY A 251 28.72 -7.65 -30.55
CA GLY A 251 29.06 -6.28 -30.95
C GLY A 251 28.91 -5.20 -29.88
N GLU A 252 28.15 -5.44 -28.81
CA GLU A 252 27.98 -4.46 -27.71
C GLU A 252 28.34 -5.07 -26.35
N ALA A 253 28.92 -4.26 -25.46
CA ALA A 253 29.12 -4.66 -24.07
C ALA A 253 27.77 -4.81 -23.36
N ILE A 254 27.74 -5.78 -22.44
CA ILE A 254 26.53 -6.14 -21.69
C ILE A 254 26.78 -5.94 -20.21
N LEU A 255 25.77 -5.39 -19.55
CA LEU A 255 25.77 -5.18 -18.12
C LEU A 255 24.96 -6.28 -17.44
N PHE A 256 25.62 -6.99 -16.54
CA PHE A 256 24.97 -7.87 -15.57
C PHE A 256 24.86 -7.15 -14.23
N ASP A 257 23.69 -7.21 -13.62
CA ASP A 257 23.39 -6.65 -12.30
C ASP A 257 23.00 -7.81 -11.38
N CYS A 258 23.65 -7.89 -10.23
CA CYS A 258 23.44 -8.92 -9.23
C CYS A 258 22.81 -8.30 -7.99
N SER A 259 21.68 -8.87 -7.56
CA SER A 259 20.86 -8.33 -6.49
C SER A 259 20.38 -9.43 -5.55
N ALA A 260 20.36 -9.15 -4.26
CA ALA A 260 19.81 -10.01 -3.21
C ALA A 260 19.25 -9.12 -2.10
N ASP A 261 18.19 -9.59 -1.45
CA ASP A 261 17.55 -8.90 -0.33
C ASP A 261 18.31 -9.18 0.97
N SER A 262 18.74 -8.12 1.65
CA SER A 262 19.53 -8.21 2.88
C SER A 262 19.57 -6.88 3.63
N TYR A 263 19.69 -6.96 4.95
CA TYR A 263 19.99 -5.82 5.81
C TYR A 263 21.15 -6.16 6.77
N PRO A 264 22.24 -5.37 6.79
CA PRO A 264 22.54 -4.27 5.87
C PRO A 264 22.73 -4.76 4.41
N PRO A 265 22.84 -3.84 3.42
CA PRO A 265 23.06 -4.21 2.03
C PRO A 265 24.29 -5.10 1.81
N ASN A 266 24.18 -6.03 0.86
CA ASN A 266 25.24 -6.99 0.55
C ASN A 266 26.46 -6.35 -0.11
N THR A 267 27.60 -7.01 0.08
CA THR A 267 28.78 -6.85 -0.79
C THR A 267 28.76 -7.93 -1.87
N TYR A 268 29.14 -7.56 -3.09
CA TYR A 268 29.09 -8.47 -4.25
C TYR A 268 30.49 -8.72 -4.82
N SER A 269 30.74 -9.93 -5.27
CA SER A 269 31.91 -10.27 -6.08
C SER A 269 31.51 -11.14 -7.27
N TRP A 270 32.14 -10.88 -8.40
CA TRP A 270 31.99 -11.63 -9.63
C TRP A 270 33.18 -12.54 -9.79
N ILE A 271 32.90 -13.81 -10.05
CA ILE A 271 33.90 -14.86 -10.20
C ILE A 271 33.72 -15.47 -11.58
N ARG A 272 34.82 -15.64 -12.32
CA ARG A 272 34.84 -16.39 -13.57
C ARG A 272 35.34 -17.80 -13.29
N ARG A 273 34.57 -18.81 -13.71
CA ARG A 273 34.96 -20.22 -13.63
C ARG A 273 35.51 -20.66 -14.99
N THR A 274 36.70 -21.23 -14.97
CA THR A 274 37.33 -21.90 -16.12
C THR A 274 37.72 -23.30 -15.65
N ASP A 275 37.82 -24.27 -16.56
CA ASP A 275 37.82 -25.72 -16.34
C ASP A 275 38.64 -26.30 -15.17
N ASN A 276 39.58 -25.54 -14.57
CA ASN A 276 40.31 -25.89 -13.34
C ASN A 276 40.58 -24.72 -12.36
N THR A 277 40.10 -23.50 -12.60
CA THR A 277 40.41 -22.32 -11.75
C THR A 277 39.27 -21.31 -11.67
N THR A 278 39.06 -20.75 -10.47
CA THR A 278 38.14 -19.65 -10.21
C THR A 278 38.92 -18.37 -9.93
N TYR A 279 38.54 -17.27 -10.58
CA TYR A 279 39.17 -15.96 -10.37
C TYR A 279 38.11 -14.93 -10.03
N ILE A 280 38.34 -14.15 -8.98
CA ILE A 280 37.54 -12.94 -8.73
C ILE A 280 37.93 -11.92 -9.79
N ILE A 281 36.95 -11.54 -10.62
CA ILE A 281 37.17 -10.62 -11.74
C ILE A 281 36.78 -9.19 -11.41
N LYS A 282 35.83 -8.99 -10.47
CA LYS A 282 35.34 -7.66 -10.09
C LYS A 282 34.59 -7.70 -8.77
N HIS A 283 34.69 -6.62 -7.99
CA HIS A 283 33.81 -6.35 -6.84
C HIS A 283 32.71 -5.34 -7.21
N GLY A 284 31.57 -5.46 -6.54
CA GLY A 284 30.41 -4.60 -6.73
C GLY A 284 29.26 -5.28 -7.47
N PRO A 285 28.06 -4.68 -7.46
CA PRO A 285 26.83 -5.32 -7.92
C PRO A 285 26.75 -5.49 -9.44
N ARG A 286 27.69 -4.90 -10.19
CA ARG A 286 27.63 -4.81 -11.65
C ARG A 286 28.88 -5.33 -12.34
N LEU A 287 28.68 -6.26 -13.28
CA LEU A 287 29.71 -6.76 -14.17
C LEU A 287 29.42 -6.34 -15.60
N GLU A 288 30.42 -5.75 -16.24
CA GLU A 288 30.37 -5.46 -17.66
C GLU A 288 31.19 -6.53 -18.39
N VAL A 289 30.56 -7.23 -19.34
CA VAL A 289 31.21 -8.24 -20.17
C VAL A 289 31.31 -7.68 -21.58
N ALA A 290 32.54 -7.47 -22.05
CA ALA A 290 32.80 -7.04 -23.42
C ALA A 290 32.46 -8.17 -24.40
N SER A 291 31.76 -7.84 -25.48
CA SER A 291 31.51 -8.77 -26.58
C SER A 291 32.82 -8.99 -27.35
N GLU A 292 33.47 -10.14 -27.14
CA GLU A 292 34.68 -10.52 -27.90
C GLU A 292 34.32 -10.82 -29.37
N LYS A 293 35.28 -10.67 -30.29
CA LYS A 293 35.08 -10.88 -31.74
C LYS A 293 34.80 -12.34 -32.16
N VAL A 294 34.71 -13.26 -31.20
CA VAL A 294 34.57 -14.70 -31.43
C VAL A 294 33.14 -15.11 -31.05
N ALA A 295 32.34 -15.50 -32.05
CA ALA A 295 31.05 -16.16 -31.84
C ALA A 295 31.28 -17.52 -31.15
N GLN A 296 30.28 -18.06 -30.43
CA GLN A 296 30.31 -19.39 -29.82
C GLN A 296 31.24 -19.58 -28.60
N LYS A 297 31.63 -18.50 -27.90
CA LYS A 297 32.30 -18.62 -26.60
C LYS A 297 31.27 -18.81 -25.49
N THR A 298 31.38 -19.91 -24.76
CA THR A 298 30.61 -20.20 -23.54
C THR A 298 31.44 -19.76 -22.34
N MET A 299 30.88 -18.94 -21.47
CA MET A 299 31.60 -18.40 -20.31
C MET A 299 30.77 -18.61 -19.05
N ASP A 300 31.38 -19.21 -18.02
CA ASP A 300 30.72 -19.45 -16.75
C ASP A 300 31.10 -18.40 -15.72
N TYR A 301 30.08 -17.74 -15.19
CA TYR A 301 30.20 -16.71 -14.18
C TYR A 301 29.44 -17.12 -12.92
N VAL A 302 29.96 -16.69 -11.79
CA VAL A 302 29.31 -16.80 -10.49
C VAL A 302 29.23 -15.39 -9.92
N CYS A 303 28.04 -15.00 -9.49
CA CYS A 303 27.90 -13.87 -8.59
C CYS A 303 27.81 -14.40 -7.15
N CYS A 304 28.61 -13.84 -6.27
CA CYS A 304 28.58 -14.09 -4.83
C CYS A 304 28.12 -12.83 -4.10
N ALA A 305 27.11 -12.96 -3.25
CA ALA A 305 26.64 -11.92 -2.34
C ALA A 305 27.00 -12.29 -0.91
N TYR A 306 27.57 -11.35 -0.16
CA TYR A 306 28.01 -11.54 1.21
C TYR A 306 27.47 -10.43 2.11
N ASN A 307 26.84 -10.81 3.22
CA ASN A 307 26.45 -9.90 4.29
C ASN A 307 27.45 -10.01 5.45
N ASN A 308 28.11 -8.89 5.75
CA ASN A 308 29.18 -8.82 6.74
C ASN A 308 28.69 -8.88 8.21
N ILE A 309 27.42 -8.58 8.48
CA ILE A 309 26.84 -8.63 9.83
C ILE A 309 26.31 -10.02 10.15
N THR A 310 25.59 -10.64 9.21
CA THR A 310 25.09 -12.02 9.39
C THR A 310 26.21 -13.05 9.18
N GLY A 311 27.29 -12.67 8.49
CA GLY A 311 28.38 -13.57 8.11
C GLY A 311 27.98 -14.61 7.05
N ARG A 312 26.80 -14.47 6.44
CA ARG A 312 26.28 -15.40 5.44
C ARG A 312 26.60 -14.93 4.03
N GLN A 313 26.78 -15.89 3.13
CA GLN A 313 26.91 -15.66 1.70
C GLN A 313 25.96 -16.56 0.92
N ASP A 314 25.58 -16.09 -0.26
CA ASP A 314 24.83 -16.83 -1.26
C ASP A 314 25.52 -16.68 -2.62
N GLU A 315 25.41 -17.69 -3.46
CA GLU A 315 26.07 -17.74 -4.77
C GLU A 315 25.10 -18.21 -5.85
N THR A 316 25.13 -17.53 -7.00
CA THR A 316 24.36 -17.93 -8.18
C THR A 316 25.28 -18.06 -9.37
N HIS A 317 25.11 -19.16 -10.11
CA HIS A 317 25.91 -19.47 -11.28
C HIS A 317 25.08 -19.24 -12.54
N PHE A 318 25.73 -18.75 -13.58
CA PHE A 318 25.09 -18.57 -14.87
C PHE A 318 26.11 -18.67 -16.00
N THR A 319 25.63 -19.09 -17.15
CA THR A 319 26.43 -19.26 -18.36
C THR A 319 26.05 -18.19 -19.37
N VAL A 320 27.05 -17.54 -19.96
CA VAL A 320 26.86 -16.57 -21.04
C VAL A 320 27.25 -17.22 -22.36
N ILE A 321 26.32 -17.21 -23.32
CA ILE A 321 26.54 -17.70 -24.69
C ILE A 321 26.46 -16.51 -25.64
N ILE A 322 27.58 -16.22 -26.31
CA ILE A 322 27.68 -15.16 -27.30
C ILE A 322 27.36 -15.73 -28.69
N THR A 323 26.36 -15.18 -29.36
CA THR A 323 25.87 -15.63 -30.67
C THR A 323 25.88 -14.49 -31.71
N SER A 324 26.03 -14.84 -32.99
CA SER A 324 26.03 -13.90 -34.12
C SER A 324 24.64 -13.65 -34.73
N VAL A 325 23.58 -14.19 -34.13
CA VAL A 325 22.26 -14.34 -34.76
C VAL A 325 21.60 -13.00 -35.13
N GLY A 326 21.90 -11.91 -34.39
CA GLY A 326 21.46 -10.57 -34.75
C GLY A 326 21.90 -10.09 -36.16
N LEU A 327 23.09 -10.49 -36.63
CA LEU A 327 23.59 -10.14 -37.96
C LEU A 327 22.86 -10.90 -39.09
N GLU A 328 22.43 -12.12 -38.84
CA GLU A 328 21.69 -12.92 -39.84
C GLU A 328 20.27 -12.38 -40.09
N LYS A 329 19.60 -11.87 -39.05
CA LYS A 329 18.29 -11.21 -39.20
C LYS A 329 18.36 -9.93 -40.05
N LEU A 330 19.45 -9.17 -39.95
CA LEU A 330 19.73 -8.02 -40.82
C LEU A 330 20.07 -8.47 -42.25
N ALA A 331 20.85 -9.55 -42.41
CA ALA A 331 21.22 -10.11 -43.71
C ALA A 331 20.03 -10.73 -44.47
N GLN A 332 19.06 -11.36 -43.79
CA GLN A 332 17.83 -11.88 -44.39
C GLN A 332 16.89 -10.75 -44.83
N LYS A 333 16.76 -9.69 -44.04
CA LYS A 333 15.92 -8.53 -44.37
C LYS A 333 16.42 -7.78 -45.61
N GLY A 334 17.73 -7.80 -45.87
CA GLY A 334 18.32 -7.23 -47.08
C GLY A 334 18.21 -8.09 -48.35
N LYS A 335 17.87 -9.38 -48.25
CA LYS A 335 17.86 -10.33 -49.37
C LYS A 335 16.45 -10.72 -49.85
N SER A 336 15.39 -10.33 -49.15
CA SER A 336 14.02 -10.64 -49.54
C SER A 336 13.33 -9.49 -50.28
N LEU A 337 13.79 -9.13 -51.48
CA LEU A 337 12.87 -8.58 -52.47
C LEU A 337 12.19 -9.77 -53.14
N SER A 338 10.88 -9.91 -52.98
CA SER A 338 10.16 -11.02 -53.60
C SER A 338 10.35 -10.96 -55.12
N PRO A 339 10.49 -12.09 -55.83
CA PRO A 339 10.55 -12.10 -57.29
C PRO A 339 9.37 -11.36 -57.91
N LEU A 340 8.21 -11.37 -57.23
CA LEU A 340 7.01 -10.65 -57.62
C LEU A 340 7.20 -9.12 -57.58
N ALA A 341 7.89 -8.56 -56.57
CA ALA A 341 8.20 -7.13 -56.49
C ALA A 341 9.18 -6.67 -57.58
N SER A 342 10.13 -7.52 -57.95
CA SER A 342 11.05 -7.25 -59.05
C SER A 342 10.34 -7.30 -60.41
N ILE A 343 9.44 -8.27 -60.62
CA ILE A 343 8.67 -8.41 -61.87
C ILE A 343 7.67 -7.25 -62.02
N THR A 344 7.00 -6.82 -60.94
CA THR A 344 6.09 -5.67 -60.99
C THR A 344 6.84 -4.37 -61.25
N GLY A 345 8.03 -4.19 -60.65
CA GLY A 345 8.89 -3.04 -60.92
C GLY A 345 9.35 -2.95 -62.37
N ILE A 346 9.79 -4.06 -62.97
CA ILE A 346 10.21 -4.11 -64.38
C ILE A 346 9.02 -3.88 -65.32
N SER A 347 7.86 -4.47 -65.02
CA SER A 347 6.64 -4.28 -65.82
C SER A 347 6.17 -2.82 -65.80
N LEU A 348 6.19 -2.18 -64.63
CA LEU A 348 5.83 -0.76 -64.49
C LEU A 348 6.80 0.14 -65.24
N PHE A 349 8.11 -0.14 -65.19
CA PHE A 349 9.12 0.61 -65.93
C PHE A 349 8.93 0.51 -67.45
N LEU A 350 8.62 -0.69 -67.96
CA LEU A 350 8.34 -0.90 -69.39
C LEU A 350 7.06 -0.16 -69.84
N ILE A 351 6.01 -0.17 -69.01
CA ILE A 351 4.77 0.58 -69.29
C ILE A 351 5.04 2.09 -69.32
N ILE A 352 5.80 2.62 -68.36
CA ILE A 352 6.18 4.04 -68.31
C ILE A 352 7.04 4.40 -69.53
N SER A 353 8.00 3.56 -69.90
CA SER A 353 8.84 3.75 -71.09
C SER A 353 8.01 3.78 -72.38
N MET A 354 7.05 2.88 -72.53
CA MET A 354 6.11 2.87 -73.67
C MET A 354 5.22 4.11 -73.70
N CYS A 355 4.72 4.56 -72.55
CA CYS A 355 3.95 5.81 -72.43
C CYS A 355 4.79 7.05 -72.80
N LEU A 356 6.04 7.11 -72.35
CA LEU A 356 6.97 8.19 -72.71
C LEU A 356 7.31 8.19 -74.19
N LEU A 357 7.50 7.01 -74.81
CA LEU A 357 7.70 6.88 -76.25
C LEU A 357 6.44 7.30 -77.03
N PHE A 358 5.24 6.99 -76.52
CA PHE A 358 4.00 7.45 -77.12
C PHE A 358 3.83 8.97 -77.02
N LEU A 359 4.15 9.55 -75.86
CA LEU A 359 4.16 11.00 -75.68
C LEU A 359 5.19 11.68 -76.58
N TRP A 360 6.39 11.10 -76.71
CA TRP A 360 7.41 11.60 -77.65
C TRP A 360 6.92 11.52 -79.09
N LYS A 361 6.31 10.40 -79.50
CA LYS A 361 5.76 10.24 -80.86
C LYS A 361 4.60 11.21 -81.13
N LYS A 362 3.79 11.53 -80.12
CA LYS A 362 2.68 12.49 -80.20
C LYS A 362 3.14 13.95 -80.18
N TYR A 363 4.32 14.24 -79.63
CA TYR A 363 4.96 15.55 -79.61
C TYR A 363 6.16 15.64 -80.56
N GLN A 364 6.09 14.98 -81.72
CA GLN A 364 6.98 15.27 -82.85
C GLN A 364 6.68 16.69 -83.38
N PRO A 365 7.60 17.66 -83.29
CA PRO A 365 7.40 18.95 -83.91
C PRO A 365 7.57 18.80 -85.42
N TYR A 366 6.48 19.04 -86.15
CA TYR A 366 6.48 19.20 -87.61
C TYR A 366 7.49 20.31 -87.98
N LYS A 367 8.47 20.00 -88.85
CA LYS A 367 9.47 20.97 -89.32
C LYS A 367 8.77 22.09 -90.09
N GLY A 368 8.73 23.29 -89.51
CA GLY A 368 8.26 24.52 -90.15
C GLY A 368 8.90 25.73 -89.48
N GLN A 369 9.59 26.54 -90.27
CA GLN A 369 10.51 27.60 -89.85
C GLN A 369 9.82 28.85 -89.25
N LYS A 370 10.55 29.44 -88.30
CA LYS A 370 10.75 30.88 -87.98
C LYS A 370 9.68 31.71 -87.24
N GLN A 371 10.15 32.12 -86.05
CA GLN A 371 10.08 33.45 -85.40
C GLN A 371 9.00 33.76 -84.35
N ASN A 372 9.54 34.20 -83.20
CA ASN A 372 9.02 35.07 -82.14
C ASN A 372 7.65 34.76 -81.51
N THR A 373 7.68 34.39 -80.21
CA THR A 373 7.18 35.27 -79.12
C THR A 373 7.33 34.57 -77.75
N GLY A 374 8.04 35.24 -76.83
CA GLY A 374 8.42 34.76 -75.50
C GLY A 374 7.36 34.82 -74.40
N LYS A 375 6.07 34.59 -74.70
CA LYS A 375 5.02 34.57 -73.65
C LYS A 375 4.10 33.33 -73.63
N LEU A 376 4.17 32.44 -74.63
CA LEU A 376 3.38 31.19 -74.63
C LEU A 376 4.11 29.99 -73.99
N LYS A 377 5.44 30.05 -73.89
CA LYS A 377 6.26 28.99 -73.26
C LYS A 377 6.11 28.91 -71.73
N HIS A 378 5.80 30.02 -71.07
CA HIS A 378 5.66 30.06 -69.61
C HIS A 378 4.36 29.43 -69.11
N PHE A 379 3.28 29.50 -69.91
CA PHE A 379 1.98 28.92 -69.54
C PHE A 379 1.94 27.39 -69.76
N GLN A 380 2.64 26.89 -70.78
CA GLN A 380 2.78 25.45 -71.02
C GLN A 380 3.75 24.78 -70.02
N ALA A 381 4.83 25.47 -69.61
CA ALA A 381 5.75 24.97 -68.59
C ALA A 381 5.08 24.86 -67.20
N MET A 382 4.21 25.82 -66.84
CA MET A 382 3.53 25.82 -65.54
C MET A 382 2.44 24.74 -65.45
N LYS A 383 1.78 24.42 -66.57
CA LYS A 383 0.79 23.33 -66.66
C LYS A 383 1.44 21.94 -66.60
N MET A 384 2.65 21.79 -67.18
CA MET A 384 3.48 20.59 -67.05
C MET A 384 3.99 20.40 -65.61
N LEU A 385 4.41 21.48 -64.93
CA LEU A 385 4.88 21.42 -63.54
C LEU A 385 3.75 21.00 -62.56
N TRP A 386 2.53 21.48 -62.79
CA TRP A 386 1.37 21.14 -61.97
C TRP A 386 0.98 19.67 -62.11
N MET A 387 0.95 19.15 -63.34
CA MET A 387 0.68 17.73 -63.58
C MET A 387 1.78 16.83 -63.01
N THR A 388 3.06 17.23 -63.06
CA THR A 388 4.15 16.45 -62.42
C THR A 388 4.06 16.47 -60.88
N SER A 389 3.53 17.54 -60.28
CA SER A 389 3.35 17.63 -58.83
C SER A 389 2.21 16.74 -58.33
N GLU A 390 1.08 16.70 -59.04
CA GLU A 390 -0.03 15.80 -58.68
C GLU A 390 0.33 14.33 -58.93
N TYR A 391 1.05 14.03 -60.02
CA TYR A 391 1.50 12.66 -60.31
C TYR A 391 2.53 12.15 -59.29
N MET A 392 3.45 12.99 -58.83
CA MET A 392 4.41 12.64 -57.79
C MET A 392 3.73 12.40 -56.43
N ASN A 393 2.67 13.14 -56.11
CA ASN A 393 1.84 12.88 -54.93
C ASN A 393 1.07 11.55 -55.04
N LEU A 394 0.58 11.19 -56.23
CA LEU A 394 -0.10 9.92 -56.48
C LEU A 394 0.86 8.71 -56.35
N LEU A 395 2.11 8.85 -56.82
CA LEU A 395 3.18 7.87 -56.67
C LEU A 395 3.61 7.70 -55.20
N LEU A 396 3.66 8.80 -54.43
CA LEU A 396 3.93 8.74 -52.99
C LEU A 396 2.81 8.00 -52.24
N PHE A 397 1.55 8.23 -52.63
CA PHE A 397 0.38 7.57 -52.05
C PHE A 397 0.32 6.08 -52.38
N GLN A 398 0.73 5.68 -53.59
CA GLN A 398 0.85 4.26 -53.97
C GLN A 398 2.01 3.54 -53.27
N MET A 399 3.15 4.20 -53.02
CA MET A 399 4.24 3.59 -52.24
C MET A 399 3.86 3.33 -50.78
N LEU A 400 2.96 4.13 -50.20
CA LEU A 400 2.44 3.91 -48.84
C LEU A 400 1.49 2.71 -48.74
N LEU A 401 0.85 2.28 -49.84
CA LEU A 401 -0.05 1.12 -49.85
C LEU A 401 0.66 -0.23 -50.03
N VAL A 402 1.93 -0.24 -50.43
CA VAL A 402 2.70 -1.46 -50.76
C VAL A 402 3.51 -2.01 -49.57
N PHE A 403 3.67 -1.24 -48.48
CA PHE A 403 4.37 -1.66 -47.26
C PHE A 403 3.43 -1.77 -46.04
N PRO A 404 2.74 -2.90 -45.82
CA PRO A 404 2.02 -3.12 -44.57
C PRO A 404 3.04 -3.49 -43.48
N GLY A 405 3.46 -2.52 -42.66
CA GLY A 405 4.32 -2.80 -41.50
C GLY A 405 5.22 -1.69 -40.99
N SER A 406 5.23 -0.50 -41.59
CA SER A 406 5.97 0.65 -41.02
C SER A 406 4.99 1.60 -40.31
N GLN A 407 5.02 1.62 -38.97
CA GLN A 407 4.42 2.73 -38.23
C GLN A 407 5.31 3.98 -38.38
N ALA A 408 5.20 4.64 -39.53
CA ALA A 408 5.64 6.01 -39.72
C ALA A 408 4.38 6.89 -39.69
N GLY A 409 4.25 7.73 -38.66
CA GLY A 409 3.05 8.56 -38.46
C GLY A 409 2.74 9.43 -39.67
N LEU A 410 1.44 9.54 -39.99
CA LEU A 410 0.93 10.44 -41.03
C LEU A 410 1.31 11.89 -40.71
N PHE A 411 2.14 12.49 -41.56
CA PHE A 411 2.39 13.92 -41.58
C PHE A 411 1.64 14.54 -42.76
N GLN A 412 0.70 15.45 -42.48
CA GLN A 412 0.07 16.26 -43.53
C GLN A 412 0.87 17.57 -43.69
N PRO A 413 1.29 17.93 -44.91
CA PRO A 413 1.92 19.22 -45.14
C PRO A 413 0.87 20.34 -45.11
N LEU A 414 1.05 21.30 -44.21
CA LEU A 414 0.30 22.54 -44.16
C LEU A 414 1.13 23.64 -44.84
N ILE A 415 0.59 24.23 -45.90
CA ILE A 415 1.24 25.33 -46.61
C ILE A 415 0.74 26.64 -46.01
N VAL A 416 1.63 27.38 -45.34
CA VAL A 416 1.30 28.67 -44.72
C VAL A 416 1.96 29.78 -45.53
N TYR A 417 1.13 30.69 -46.05
CA TYR A 417 1.57 31.88 -46.76
C TYR A 417 1.66 33.06 -45.78
N GLN A 418 2.85 33.63 -45.63
CA GLN A 418 3.04 34.93 -44.98
C GLN A 418 3.74 35.87 -45.97
N GLY A 419 2.96 36.76 -46.58
CA GLY A 419 3.44 37.65 -47.63
C GLY A 419 3.90 36.89 -48.88
N LYS A 420 5.07 37.25 -49.45
CA LYS A 420 5.64 36.63 -50.66
C LYS A 420 6.40 35.33 -50.41
N ILE A 421 6.39 34.79 -49.19
CA ILE A 421 7.14 33.58 -48.82
C ILE A 421 6.15 32.46 -48.51
N CYS A 422 6.43 31.28 -49.09
CA CYS A 422 5.67 30.06 -48.90
C CYS A 422 6.50 29.09 -48.06
N THR A 423 5.95 28.64 -46.93
CA THR A 423 6.62 27.70 -46.02
C THR A 423 5.75 26.46 -45.82
N VAL A 424 6.34 25.28 -45.97
CA VAL A 424 5.69 23.98 -45.78
C VAL A 424 6.02 23.47 -44.38
N GLN A 425 5.00 23.31 -43.53
CA GLN A 425 5.12 22.70 -42.21
C GLN A 425 4.51 21.30 -42.21
N TYR A 426 5.14 20.33 -41.54
CA TYR A 426 4.64 18.97 -41.42
C TYR A 426 4.08 18.75 -40.01
N MET A 427 2.77 18.50 -39.90
CA MET A 427 2.09 18.28 -38.61
C MET A 427 1.82 16.79 -38.40
N LYS A 428 2.17 16.26 -37.21
CA LYS A 428 2.01 14.83 -36.85
C LYS A 428 0.58 14.59 -36.36
N LEU A 429 -0.21 13.75 -37.03
CA LEU A 429 -1.54 13.34 -36.57
C LEU A 429 -1.41 12.15 -35.59
N PHE A 430 -1.86 12.34 -34.34
CA PHE A 430 -2.00 11.24 -33.37
C PHE A 430 -3.40 10.64 -33.47
N SER A 431 -3.49 9.31 -33.65
CA SER A 431 -4.76 8.59 -33.54
C SER A 431 -5.09 8.26 -32.08
N THR A 432 -6.34 8.54 -31.71
CA THR A 432 -7.12 7.99 -30.58
C THR A 432 -6.69 8.33 -29.14
N SER A 433 -7.09 9.52 -28.67
CA SER A 433 -7.92 9.75 -27.46
C SER A 433 -7.92 11.25 -27.13
N LEU A 434 -9.09 11.85 -26.89
CA LEU A 434 -9.23 13.26 -26.53
C LEU A 434 -8.52 13.54 -25.18
N PRO A 435 -7.52 14.45 -25.12
CA PRO A 435 -7.00 14.95 -23.85
C PRO A 435 -7.83 16.15 -23.38
N SER A 436 -8.02 16.27 -22.06
CA SER A 436 -8.72 17.39 -21.44
C SER A 436 -7.99 18.74 -21.65
N SER A 437 -8.75 19.85 -21.59
CA SER A 437 -8.35 21.24 -21.87
C SER A 437 -7.07 21.75 -21.17
N LYS A 438 -6.53 21.05 -20.17
CA LYS A 438 -5.31 21.46 -19.44
C LYS A 438 -3.99 20.95 -20.04
N THR A 439 -4.03 19.95 -20.92
CA THR A 439 -2.81 19.40 -21.58
C THR A 439 -2.40 20.20 -22.83
N ILE A 440 -3.33 20.98 -23.41
CA ILE A 440 -3.09 21.74 -24.64
C ILE A 440 -2.24 23.00 -24.40
N GLN A 441 -2.31 23.61 -23.21
CA GLN A 441 -1.56 24.84 -22.91
C GLN A 441 -0.08 24.59 -22.55
N SER A 442 0.29 23.43 -22.01
CA SER A 442 1.70 23.17 -21.62
C SER A 442 2.58 22.76 -22.81
N GLU A 443 2.04 22.01 -23.78
CA GLU A 443 2.80 21.55 -24.96
C GLU A 443 3.02 22.66 -26.00
N LEU A 444 2.13 23.66 -26.07
CA LEU A 444 2.31 24.84 -26.95
C LEU A 444 3.47 25.75 -26.52
N SER A 445 3.94 25.65 -25.27
CA SER A 445 5.11 26.38 -24.79
C SER A 445 6.45 25.69 -25.11
N ARG A 446 6.43 24.40 -25.47
CA ARG A 446 7.65 23.57 -25.62
C ARG A 446 8.10 23.37 -27.08
N ALA A 447 7.23 23.67 -28.04
CA ALA A 447 7.46 23.47 -29.48
C ALA A 447 8.07 24.69 -30.22
N ASN A 448 8.65 25.66 -29.51
CA ASN A 448 9.42 26.74 -30.12
C ASN A 448 10.93 26.41 -30.12
N ARG A 449 11.34 25.50 -31.01
CA ARG A 449 12.75 25.36 -31.39
C ARG A 449 12.88 25.28 -32.91
N TYR A 450 13.24 26.41 -33.50
CA TYR A 450 13.53 26.62 -34.91
C TYR A 450 14.67 25.73 -35.41
N ILE A 451 14.50 25.06 -36.55
CA ILE A 451 15.61 24.79 -37.48
C ILE A 451 15.57 25.91 -38.52
N ARG A 452 16.53 26.83 -38.42
CA ARG A 452 16.70 27.95 -39.35
C ARG A 452 17.75 27.53 -40.37
N VAL A 453 17.35 27.02 -41.53
CA VAL A 453 18.26 26.87 -42.68
C VAL A 453 18.15 28.16 -43.50
N LYS A 454 19.21 28.97 -43.50
CA LYS A 454 19.37 30.09 -44.45
C LYS A 454 19.75 29.49 -45.81
N PHE A 455 19.11 29.99 -46.87
CA PHE A 455 19.55 29.82 -48.26
C PHE A 455 20.84 30.59 -48.51
#